data_AF-Q4JHK8-F1
#
_entry.id   AF-Q4JHK8-F1
#
_cell.length_a   1.000
_cell.length_b   1.000
_cell.length_c   1.000
_cell.angle_alpha   90.00
_cell.angle_beta   90.00
_cell.angle_gamma   90.00
#
_symmetry.space_group_name_H-M   'P 1'
#
loop_
_entity.id
_entity.type
_entity.pdbx_description
1 polymer ?
#
loop_
_entity_poly.entity_id
_entity_poly.type
_entity_poly.pdbx_seq_one_letter_code
_entity_poly.pdbx_strand_id
1 'polypeptide(L)'
;VFTGYDYVATTTKAVQGPYPKGTVYLAGTVQKDTVQYKVIREIVENDQAVLKFYYLDPTYKGEVDWRGTDTTGFIELLTTSPTTYKVGTIYDYNINSKITAPFTIDPTKNVMVFKESEQNEQGSKYRVIAQWSGDETTKGIYGKIYIATQVWTTKLGTNEWGWFDYSDDQAGIKFNNKGFWPAGVQNTLRNATPATAVETTYIYKESSKYGDVIVEYYDTDGKQIVNSVVDTPKSALGTEYNTDVDRRPASLVAADGTVYFYKEVKSDSAKTTGTVVAGTTTVKYVYEKAGSVNVNFVDINGKVIKAPVSDEKDAKPGY
;
A
#
# COMPACT_ATOMS: atom_id res chain seq x y z
N VAL A 1 -10.59 -1.13 -22.55
CA VAL A 1 -11.89 -0.62 -22.06
C VAL A 1 -12.74 -1.83 -21.72
N PHE A 2 -13.27 -1.91 -20.50
CA PHE A 2 -14.12 -3.02 -20.08
C PHE A 2 -15.58 -2.53 -20.04
N THR A 3 -16.45 -3.14 -20.84
CA THR A 3 -17.87 -2.77 -20.88
C THR A 3 -18.48 -2.91 -19.48
N GLY A 4 -19.24 -1.91 -19.04
CA GLY A 4 -19.82 -1.88 -17.71
C GLY A 4 -18.89 -1.39 -16.59
N TYR A 5 -17.68 -0.95 -16.91
CA TYR A 5 -16.74 -0.40 -15.93
C TYR A 5 -16.15 0.94 -16.39
N ASP A 6 -16.09 1.89 -15.47
CA ASP A 6 -15.38 3.16 -15.65
C ASP A 6 -13.95 3.05 -15.09
N TYR A 7 -12.98 3.56 -15.85
CA TYR A 7 -11.62 3.71 -15.36
C TYR A 7 -11.57 4.74 -14.22
N VAL A 8 -10.88 4.39 -13.14
CA VAL A 8 -10.71 5.25 -11.97
C VAL A 8 -9.30 5.84 -11.93
N ALA A 9 -8.30 4.97 -11.88
CA ALA A 9 -6.92 5.36 -11.71
C ALA A 9 -5.98 4.25 -12.15
N THR A 10 -4.73 4.62 -12.40
CA THR A 10 -3.61 3.69 -12.58
C THR A 10 -2.66 3.95 -11.42
N THR A 11 -2.34 2.90 -10.68
CA THR A 11 -1.27 2.97 -9.68
C THR A 11 -0.05 2.25 -10.21
N THR A 12 1.13 2.71 -9.81
CA THR A 12 2.38 2.05 -10.12
C THR A 12 3.26 2.07 -8.89
N LYS A 13 3.85 0.93 -8.57
CA LYS A 13 4.78 0.79 -7.44
C LYS A 13 6.03 0.06 -7.89
N ALA A 14 7.16 0.37 -7.26
CA ALA A 14 8.39 -0.39 -7.44
C ALA A 14 8.20 -1.82 -6.91
N VAL A 15 8.75 -2.80 -7.62
CA VAL A 15 8.81 -4.19 -7.13
C VAL A 15 10.24 -4.74 -7.10
N GLN A 16 11.15 -4.11 -7.84
CA GLN A 16 12.55 -4.49 -7.86
C GLN A 16 13.43 -3.26 -8.12
N GLY A 17 14.50 -3.13 -7.36
CA GLY A 17 15.61 -2.23 -7.64
C GLY A 17 16.81 -2.94 -8.27
N PRO A 18 17.90 -2.22 -8.53
CA PRO A 18 19.08 -2.77 -9.23
C PRO A 18 19.89 -3.78 -8.39
N TYR A 19 19.65 -3.88 -7.09
CA TYR A 19 20.42 -4.73 -6.18
C TYR A 19 19.49 -5.69 -5.42
N PRO A 20 19.94 -6.93 -5.12
CA PRO A 20 19.14 -7.86 -4.35
C PRO A 20 19.09 -7.48 -2.86
N LYS A 21 18.06 -7.96 -2.17
CA LYS A 21 17.96 -7.91 -0.70
C LYS A 21 19.23 -8.41 -0.03
N GLY A 22 19.65 -7.72 1.03
CA GLY A 22 20.88 -7.99 1.78
C GLY A 22 22.13 -7.30 1.21
N THR A 23 22.05 -6.64 0.05
CA THR A 23 23.18 -5.87 -0.48
C THR A 23 23.47 -4.68 0.44
N VAL A 24 24.74 -4.53 0.82
CA VAL A 24 25.24 -3.40 1.61
C VAL A 24 26.37 -2.73 0.85
N TYR A 25 26.32 -1.41 0.70
CA TYR A 25 27.36 -0.67 -0.02
C TYR A 25 27.48 0.78 0.43
N LEU A 26 28.64 1.38 0.19
CA LEU A 26 28.87 2.80 0.45
C LEU A 26 28.03 3.65 -0.51
N ALA A 27 27.15 4.48 0.04
CA ALA A 27 26.27 5.37 -0.71
C ALA A 27 26.89 6.77 -0.93
N GLY A 28 27.79 7.19 -0.04
CA GLY A 28 28.49 8.47 -0.18
C GLY A 28 29.34 8.80 1.04
N THR A 29 30.19 9.82 0.88
CA THR A 29 31.07 10.34 1.92
C THR A 29 31.10 11.85 1.89
N VAL A 30 31.26 12.46 3.05
CA VAL A 30 31.55 13.89 3.22
C VAL A 30 32.80 14.01 4.06
N GLN A 31 33.78 14.73 3.53
CA GLN A 31 35.03 15.09 4.19
C GLN A 31 35.27 16.58 3.96
N LYS A 32 34.58 17.42 4.72
CA LYS A 32 34.62 18.89 4.58
C LYS A 32 34.92 19.53 5.92
N ASP A 33 36.13 20.05 6.07
CA ASP A 33 36.62 20.67 7.31
C ASP A 33 36.41 19.73 8.51
N THR A 34 35.62 20.18 9.49
CA THR A 34 35.26 19.42 10.70
C THR A 34 34.06 18.49 10.49
N VAL A 35 33.34 18.57 9.36
CA VAL A 35 32.22 17.68 9.04
C VAL A 35 32.73 16.48 8.25
N GLN A 36 32.74 15.34 8.92
CA GLN A 36 33.24 14.08 8.37
C GLN A 36 32.25 12.95 8.67
N TYR A 37 31.63 12.40 7.64
CA TYR A 37 30.72 11.26 7.76
C TYR A 37 30.64 10.46 6.48
N LYS A 38 30.22 9.20 6.60
CA LYS A 38 29.85 8.35 5.47
C LYS A 38 28.40 7.91 5.58
N VAL A 39 27.85 7.49 4.45
CA VAL A 39 26.50 6.93 4.35
C VAL A 39 26.62 5.55 3.74
N ILE A 40 26.08 4.56 4.42
CA ILE A 40 25.98 3.18 3.92
C ILE A 40 24.51 2.94 3.58
N ARG A 41 24.27 2.33 2.41
CA ARG A 41 22.94 1.85 2.03
C ARG A 41 22.85 0.35 2.23
N GLU A 42 21.74 -0.09 2.79
CA GLU A 42 21.37 -1.50 2.93
C GLU A 42 20.04 -1.73 2.21
N ILE A 43 19.99 -2.76 1.37
CA ILE A 43 18.78 -3.20 0.67
C ILE A 43 18.03 -4.17 1.59
N VAL A 44 16.96 -3.68 2.20
CA VAL A 44 16.20 -4.45 3.20
C VAL A 44 15.11 -5.32 2.58
N GLU A 45 14.58 -4.89 1.43
CA GLU A 45 13.70 -5.68 0.57
C GLU A 45 14.02 -5.38 -0.90
N ASN A 46 13.55 -6.21 -1.83
CA ASN A 46 13.84 -6.06 -3.26
C ASN A 46 13.44 -4.70 -3.83
N ASP A 47 12.46 -4.04 -3.22
CA ASP A 47 11.94 -2.74 -3.59
C ASP A 47 12.31 -1.62 -2.58
N GLN A 48 13.03 -1.92 -1.50
CA GLN A 48 13.28 -0.98 -0.39
C GLN A 48 14.73 -0.94 0.08
N ALA A 49 15.17 0.25 0.45
CA ALA A 49 16.48 0.47 1.03
C ALA A 49 16.41 1.41 2.24
N VAL A 50 17.35 1.23 3.17
CA VAL A 50 17.63 2.18 4.26
C VAL A 50 18.99 2.84 4.06
N LEU A 51 19.15 4.05 4.57
CA LEU A 51 20.43 4.73 4.69
C LEU A 51 20.85 4.75 6.15
N LYS A 52 22.12 4.44 6.40
CA LYS A 52 22.77 4.53 7.70
C LYS A 52 23.87 5.57 7.62
N PHE A 53 23.78 6.61 8.44
CA PHE A 53 24.77 7.68 8.49
C PHE A 53 25.74 7.39 9.63
N TYR A 54 27.03 7.58 9.37
CA TYR A 54 28.09 7.34 10.34
C TYR A 54 29.01 8.54 10.35
N TYR A 55 29.05 9.30 11.45
CA TYR A 55 30.01 10.40 11.59
C TYR A 55 31.34 9.90 12.15
N LEU A 56 32.44 10.49 11.70
CA LEU A 56 33.76 10.16 12.23
C LEU A 56 33.80 10.53 13.71
N ASP A 57 34.17 9.59 14.57
CA ASP A 57 34.34 9.88 15.99
C ASP A 57 35.43 10.96 16.16
N PRO A 58 35.09 12.15 16.70
CA PRO A 58 36.06 13.25 16.85
C PRO A 58 37.28 12.93 17.72
N THR A 59 37.22 11.84 18.50
CA THR A 59 38.28 11.37 19.38
C THR A 59 39.11 10.23 18.78
N TYR A 60 38.68 9.65 17.66
CA TYR A 60 39.39 8.56 17.01
C TYR A 60 40.61 9.08 16.21
N LYS A 61 41.76 8.44 16.39
CA LYS A 61 43.05 8.84 15.77
C LYS A 61 43.61 7.79 14.80
N GLY A 62 42.96 6.63 14.68
CA GLY A 62 43.40 5.56 13.79
C GLY A 62 43.06 5.83 12.32
N GLU A 63 43.54 4.95 11.44
CA GLU A 63 43.11 4.95 10.05
C GLU A 63 41.63 4.55 9.95
N VAL A 64 40.97 5.10 8.94
CA VAL A 64 39.55 4.86 8.64
C VAL A 64 39.37 4.51 7.18
N ASP A 65 38.42 3.63 6.90
CA ASP A 65 38.01 3.33 5.53
C ASP A 65 37.07 4.42 5.02
N TRP A 66 37.38 5.05 3.89
CA TRP A 66 36.47 6.00 3.23
C TRP A 66 35.84 5.45 1.95
N ARG A 67 36.20 4.25 1.53
CA ARG A 67 35.84 3.70 0.22
C ARG A 67 34.94 2.47 0.31
N GLY A 68 34.98 1.76 1.42
CA GLY A 68 34.13 0.62 1.72
C GLY A 68 33.14 0.87 2.84
N THR A 69 32.65 -0.24 3.40
CA THR A 69 31.59 -0.29 4.40
C THR A 69 32.12 -0.49 5.83
N ASP A 70 33.43 -0.57 6.03
CA ASP A 70 34.01 -0.71 7.37
C ASP A 70 33.75 0.57 8.16
N THR A 71 33.08 0.46 9.32
CA THR A 71 32.71 1.59 10.16
C THR A 71 33.68 1.82 11.32
N THR A 72 34.85 1.19 11.32
CA THR A 72 35.89 1.42 12.33
C THR A 72 36.26 2.90 12.39
N GLY A 73 36.23 3.46 13.60
CA GLY A 73 36.45 4.90 13.83
C GLY A 73 35.22 5.79 13.63
N PHE A 74 34.08 5.24 13.20
CA PHE A 74 32.84 5.98 13.05
C PHE A 74 31.79 5.60 14.09
N ILE A 75 30.88 6.54 14.38
CA ILE A 75 29.70 6.33 15.22
C ILE A 75 28.47 6.41 14.33
N GLU A 76 27.57 5.43 14.44
CA GLU A 76 26.28 5.47 13.74
C GLU A 76 25.45 6.64 14.28
N LEU A 77 25.15 7.60 13.42
CA LEU A 77 24.29 8.74 13.71
C LEU A 77 22.83 8.30 13.73
N LEU A 78 22.38 7.74 12.61
CA LEU A 78 20.99 7.38 12.38
C LEU A 78 20.85 6.31 11.31
N THR A 79 19.72 5.61 11.38
CA THR A 79 19.18 4.78 10.31
C THR A 79 17.82 5.34 9.86
N THR A 80 17.62 5.51 8.55
CA THR A 80 16.35 5.99 7.97
C THR A 80 15.27 4.90 8.00
N SER A 81 13.99 5.29 7.85
CA SER A 81 12.95 4.33 7.48
C SER A 81 13.25 3.75 6.09
N PRO A 82 12.72 2.55 5.77
CA PRO A 82 12.79 2.03 4.41
C PRO A 82 12.18 3.01 3.41
N THR A 83 12.83 3.16 2.26
CA THR A 83 12.37 3.98 1.14
C THR A 83 12.34 3.16 -0.13
N THR A 84 11.27 3.30 -0.90
CA THR A 84 11.07 2.57 -2.15
C THR A 84 11.83 3.18 -3.32
N TYR A 85 12.20 2.36 -4.31
CA TYR A 85 12.86 2.86 -5.52
C TYR A 85 11.96 3.84 -6.29
N LYS A 86 12.60 4.82 -6.94
CA LYS A 86 11.93 5.87 -7.71
C LYS A 86 11.13 5.27 -8.86
N VAL A 87 9.86 5.64 -8.98
CA VAL A 87 8.97 5.30 -10.10
C VAL A 87 8.64 6.58 -10.87
N GLY A 88 8.98 6.60 -12.17
CA GLY A 88 8.82 7.81 -12.98
C GLY A 88 9.64 8.97 -12.43
N THR A 89 8.97 10.07 -12.06
CA THR A 89 9.59 11.26 -11.43
C THR A 89 9.38 11.33 -9.92
N ILE A 90 8.64 10.38 -9.34
CA ILE A 90 8.21 10.40 -7.94
C ILE A 90 9.30 9.79 -7.07
N TYR A 91 9.82 10.58 -6.14
CA TYR A 91 10.75 10.13 -5.11
C TYR A 91 10.00 9.61 -3.89
N ASP A 92 10.55 8.57 -3.27
CA ASP A 92 10.13 8.19 -1.93
C ASP A 92 11.08 8.79 -0.89
N TYR A 93 10.51 9.67 -0.07
CA TYR A 93 11.23 10.38 0.98
C TYR A 93 11.14 9.63 2.30
N ASN A 94 12.19 9.76 3.09
CA ASN A 94 12.23 9.30 4.46
C ASN A 94 11.15 9.99 5.30
N ILE A 95 10.40 9.20 6.07
CA ILE A 95 9.31 9.70 6.92
C ILE A 95 9.58 9.50 8.41
N ASN A 96 10.62 8.75 8.76
CA ASN A 96 11.04 8.55 10.16
C ASN A 96 12.50 8.10 10.21
N SER A 97 13.19 8.29 11.32
CA SER A 97 14.54 7.75 11.51
C SER A 97 14.76 7.30 12.95
N LYS A 98 15.61 6.30 13.13
CA LYS A 98 16.14 5.93 14.44
C LYS A 98 17.50 6.61 14.61
N ILE A 99 17.60 7.59 15.50
CA ILE A 99 18.89 8.12 15.97
C ILE A 99 19.51 7.08 16.90
N THR A 100 20.75 6.68 16.62
CA THR A 100 21.46 5.62 17.36
C THR A 100 22.58 6.18 18.23
N ALA A 101 23.21 7.27 17.81
CA ALA A 101 24.18 7.98 18.64
C ALA A 101 23.50 8.68 19.84
N PRO A 102 24.08 8.61 21.05
CA PRO A 102 23.65 9.44 22.17
C PRO A 102 23.76 10.92 21.82
N PHE A 103 22.77 11.70 22.24
CA PHE A 103 22.77 13.15 22.03
C PHE A 103 22.07 13.90 23.17
N THR A 104 22.38 15.18 23.27
CA THR A 104 21.60 16.17 24.02
C THR A 104 20.98 17.18 23.05
N ILE A 105 19.99 17.94 23.51
CA ILE A 105 19.45 19.06 22.73
C ILE A 105 20.04 20.35 23.26
N ASP A 106 20.64 21.15 22.37
CA ASP A 106 20.98 22.53 22.70
C ASP A 106 19.70 23.37 22.72
N PRO A 107 19.28 23.92 23.89
CA PRO A 107 18.03 24.63 24.00
C PRO A 107 18.03 26.00 23.30
N THR A 108 19.21 26.55 22.98
CA THR A 108 19.33 27.87 22.34
C THR A 108 19.14 27.80 20.84
N LYS A 109 19.68 26.76 20.20
CA LYS A 109 19.58 26.57 18.73
C LYS A 109 18.64 25.45 18.31
N ASN A 110 18.10 24.68 19.27
CA ASN A 110 17.25 23.51 19.04
C ASN A 110 17.89 22.51 18.05
N VAL A 111 19.15 22.15 18.33
CA VAL A 111 19.94 21.18 17.55
C VAL A 111 20.32 19.98 18.40
N MET A 112 20.40 18.80 17.78
CA MET A 112 20.97 17.62 18.42
C MET A 112 22.48 17.77 18.49
N VAL A 113 23.07 17.56 19.67
CA VAL A 113 24.51 17.63 19.93
C VAL A 113 24.99 16.24 20.31
N PHE A 114 25.94 15.69 19.55
CA PHE A 114 26.38 14.30 19.68
C PHE A 114 27.66 14.16 20.49
N LYS A 115 28.81 14.37 19.84
CA LYS A 115 30.13 14.17 20.44
C LYS A 115 31.04 15.35 20.15
N GLU A 116 31.84 15.70 21.16
CA GLU A 116 32.85 16.75 21.07
C GLU A 116 34.23 16.16 20.76
N SER A 117 35.06 16.95 20.08
CA SER A 117 36.49 16.68 19.96
C SER A 117 37.23 17.04 21.24
N GLU A 118 38.46 16.56 21.34
CA GLU A 118 39.43 17.09 22.29
C GLU A 118 39.72 18.57 21.97
N GLN A 119 40.15 19.32 22.99
CA GLN A 119 40.67 20.67 22.79
C GLN A 119 42.05 20.60 22.13
N ASN A 120 42.28 21.51 21.18
CA ASN A 120 43.60 21.73 20.61
C ASN A 120 44.43 22.69 21.49
N GLU A 121 45.68 22.94 21.10
CA GLU A 121 46.63 23.80 21.82
C GLU A 121 46.14 25.25 21.99
N GLN A 122 45.22 25.70 21.13
CA GLN A 122 44.64 27.04 21.18
C GLN A 122 43.35 27.08 22.04
N GLY A 123 43.01 25.99 22.72
CA GLY A 123 41.82 25.83 23.56
C GLY A 123 40.51 25.61 22.78
N SER A 124 40.57 25.52 21.46
CA SER A 124 39.41 25.31 20.60
C SER A 124 39.08 23.83 20.46
N LYS A 125 37.79 23.52 20.29
CA LYS A 125 37.27 22.17 20.01
C LYS A 125 36.06 22.30 19.10
N TYR A 126 35.60 21.20 18.52
CA TYR A 126 34.34 21.16 17.78
C TYR A 126 33.41 20.09 18.32
N ARG A 127 32.12 20.18 17.99
CA ARG A 127 31.12 19.16 18.31
C ARG A 127 30.25 18.86 17.10
N VAL A 128 29.93 17.59 16.90
CA VAL A 128 29.04 17.15 15.83
C VAL A 128 27.60 17.46 16.23
N ILE A 129 26.86 18.07 15.32
CA ILE A 129 25.46 18.41 15.50
C ILE A 129 24.61 17.93 14.32
N ALA A 130 23.32 17.75 14.55
CA ALA A 130 22.36 17.55 13.47
C ALA A 130 20.99 18.18 13.77
N GLN A 131 20.27 18.54 12.72
CA GLN A 131 18.94 19.12 12.82
C GLN A 131 18.06 18.65 11.67
N TRP A 132 16.83 18.24 11.99
CA TRP A 132 15.82 17.95 10.97
C TRP A 132 15.41 19.24 10.26
N SER A 133 15.31 19.19 8.94
CA SER A 133 14.96 20.37 8.12
C SER A 133 14.08 20.02 6.91
N GLY A 134 13.42 18.86 6.96
CA GLY A 134 12.41 18.49 5.97
C GLY A 134 11.14 19.33 6.11
N ASP A 135 10.33 19.28 5.06
CA ASP A 135 9.07 20.03 4.94
C ASP A 135 8.05 19.18 4.16
N GLU A 136 6.88 19.74 3.83
CA GLU A 136 5.84 19.02 3.08
C GLU A 136 6.32 18.52 1.70
N THR A 137 7.25 19.23 1.06
CA THR A 137 7.83 18.81 -0.23
C THR A 137 8.70 17.55 -0.11
N THR A 138 9.09 17.18 1.12
CA THR A 138 9.85 15.98 1.45
C THR A 138 9.12 15.04 2.40
N LYS A 139 7.78 15.06 2.39
CA LYS A 139 6.93 14.21 3.25
C LYS A 139 7.16 14.41 4.75
N GLY A 140 7.46 15.64 5.17
CA GLY A 140 7.60 16.04 6.57
C GLY A 140 9.04 16.28 7.03
N ILE A 141 9.21 16.53 8.32
CA ILE A 141 10.47 16.99 8.93
C ILE A 141 11.64 16.03 8.73
N TYR A 142 11.36 14.74 8.58
CA TYR A 142 12.37 13.69 8.45
C TYR A 142 12.90 13.51 7.01
N GLY A 143 12.34 14.21 6.04
CA GLY A 143 12.76 14.13 4.64
C GLY A 143 14.12 14.78 4.34
N LYS A 144 14.61 15.63 5.25
CA LYS A 144 15.95 16.23 5.18
C LYS A 144 16.58 16.33 6.56
N ILE A 145 17.91 16.19 6.62
CA ILE A 145 18.70 16.42 7.83
C ILE A 145 19.93 17.25 7.51
N TYR A 146 20.15 18.31 8.28
CA TYR A 146 21.39 19.07 8.26
C TYR A 146 22.37 18.43 9.25
N ILE A 147 23.53 18.00 8.76
CA ILE A 147 24.62 17.45 9.60
C ILE A 147 25.76 18.45 9.55
N ALA A 148 26.21 18.91 10.72
CA ALA A 148 27.13 20.01 10.83
C ALA A 148 28.00 19.89 12.07
N THR A 149 28.84 20.90 12.26
CA THR A 149 29.66 21.07 13.45
C THR A 149 29.54 22.47 14.01
N GLN A 150 29.56 22.57 15.33
CA GLN A 150 29.83 23.82 16.03
C GLN A 150 31.27 23.83 16.53
N VAL A 151 31.90 24.98 16.51
CA VAL A 151 33.28 25.21 16.97
C VAL A 151 33.25 26.10 18.20
N TRP A 152 33.91 25.64 19.27
CA TRP A 152 34.18 26.43 20.45
C TRP A 152 35.36 27.34 20.18
N THR A 153 35.10 28.64 20.06
CA THR A 153 36.13 29.66 19.80
C THR A 153 35.70 31.01 20.38
N THR A 154 36.51 32.03 20.21
CA THR A 154 36.22 33.40 20.62
C THR A 154 35.54 34.20 19.51
N LYS A 155 34.56 35.03 19.86
CA LYS A 155 33.98 36.03 18.94
C LYS A 155 35.08 37.00 18.45
N LEU A 156 35.00 37.39 17.17
CA LEU A 156 35.99 38.28 16.58
C LEU A 156 35.94 39.66 17.27
N GLY A 157 37.09 40.17 17.68
CA GLY A 157 37.21 41.45 18.38
C GLY A 157 36.89 41.40 19.89
N THR A 158 36.61 40.22 20.46
CA THR A 158 36.43 40.04 21.91
C THR A 158 37.20 38.81 22.42
N ASN A 159 37.21 38.61 23.74
CA ASN A 159 37.73 37.40 24.39
C ASN A 159 36.60 36.45 24.84
N GLU A 160 35.37 36.69 24.38
CA GLU A 160 34.20 35.91 24.76
C GLU A 160 34.17 34.60 23.99
N TRP A 161 34.22 33.48 24.72
CA TRP A 161 34.12 32.14 24.16
C TRP A 161 32.67 31.72 23.96
N GLY A 162 32.43 31.00 22.86
CA GLY A 162 31.11 30.48 22.53
C GLY A 162 31.17 29.37 21.47
N TRP A 163 30.04 28.67 21.31
CA TRP A 163 29.83 27.71 20.22
C TRP A 163 29.32 28.46 18.99
N PHE A 164 30.09 28.42 17.91
CA PHE A 164 29.76 29.02 16.63
C PHE A 164 29.57 27.97 15.55
N ASP A 165 28.58 28.13 14.68
CA ASP A 165 28.40 27.30 13.48
C ASP A 165 28.40 28.13 12.20
N TYR A 166 28.22 27.46 11.07
CA TYR A 166 28.15 28.09 9.76
C TYR A 166 27.04 29.15 9.67
N SER A 167 25.92 28.98 10.38
CA SER A 167 24.81 29.94 10.32
C SER A 167 25.16 31.27 10.99
N ASP A 168 25.99 31.24 12.04
CA ASP A 168 26.49 32.46 12.69
C ASP A 168 27.37 33.27 11.72
N ASP A 169 28.25 32.61 10.97
CA ASP A 169 29.10 33.26 9.98
C ASP A 169 28.28 33.91 8.85
N GLN A 170 27.21 33.23 8.41
CA GLN A 170 26.25 33.75 7.43
C GLN A 170 25.44 34.94 7.97
N ALA A 171 25.13 34.93 9.27
CA ALA A 171 24.45 36.03 9.96
C ALA A 171 25.39 37.21 10.27
N GLY A 172 26.66 37.16 9.85
CA GLY A 172 27.66 38.20 10.08
C GLY A 172 28.30 38.16 11.47
N ILE A 173 28.01 37.14 12.28
CA ILE A 173 28.65 36.92 13.58
C ILE A 173 30.00 36.25 13.31
N LYS A 174 31.06 37.05 13.25
CA LYS A 174 32.42 36.57 12.98
C LYS A 174 33.10 36.08 14.25
N PHE A 175 33.94 35.07 14.09
CA PHE A 175 34.70 34.43 15.16
C PHE A 175 36.14 34.15 14.71
N ASN A 176 37.04 33.99 15.67
CA ASN A 176 38.44 33.71 15.39
C ASN A 176 38.63 32.25 14.96
N ASN A 177 39.39 32.00 13.89
CA ASN A 177 39.82 30.66 13.54
C ASN A 177 40.98 30.24 14.46
N LYS A 178 40.70 29.32 15.39
CA LYS A 178 41.66 28.75 16.35
C LYS A 178 41.99 27.29 16.02
N GLY A 179 42.08 26.95 14.73
CA GLY A 179 42.44 25.61 14.25
C GLY A 179 41.26 24.73 13.85
N PHE A 180 40.02 25.18 14.08
CA PHE A 180 38.81 24.52 13.59
C PHE A 180 37.90 25.53 12.90
N TRP A 181 37.25 25.08 11.83
CA TRP A 181 36.26 25.86 11.10
C TRP A 181 34.93 25.09 11.07
N PRO A 182 33.79 25.72 11.41
CA PRO A 182 32.51 25.05 11.37
C PRO A 182 32.07 24.85 9.91
N ALA A 183 31.55 23.66 9.62
CA ALA A 183 30.91 23.36 8.35
C ALA A 183 29.56 22.68 8.58
N GLY A 184 28.80 22.52 7.50
CA GLY A 184 27.60 21.70 7.51
C GLY A 184 27.11 21.35 6.11
N VAL A 185 26.38 20.24 6.03
CA VAL A 185 25.87 19.68 4.78
C VAL A 185 24.40 19.32 4.96
N GLN A 186 23.57 19.82 4.05
CA GLN A 186 22.17 19.46 3.96
C GLN A 186 22.02 18.14 3.22
N ASN A 187 21.43 17.14 3.87
CA ASN A 187 21.11 15.86 3.27
C ASN A 187 19.63 15.78 2.95
N THR A 188 19.30 15.39 1.73
CA THR A 188 17.93 15.02 1.35
C THR A 188 17.81 13.51 1.44
N LEU A 189 16.92 13.02 2.30
CA LEU A 189 16.77 11.62 2.62
C LEU A 189 15.67 11.01 1.75
N ARG A 190 16.07 10.47 0.60
CA ARG A 190 15.18 9.82 -0.37
C ARG A 190 15.91 8.73 -1.13
N ASN A 191 15.17 7.79 -1.70
CA ASN A 191 15.74 6.89 -2.70
C ASN A 191 15.57 7.50 -4.10
N ALA A 192 16.67 7.98 -4.68
CA ALA A 192 16.69 8.55 -6.03
C ALA A 192 16.96 7.50 -7.13
N THR A 193 17.22 6.26 -6.74
CA THR A 193 17.57 5.17 -7.67
C THR A 193 16.29 4.68 -8.35
N PRO A 194 16.24 4.62 -9.70
CA PRO A 194 15.08 4.07 -10.40
C PRO A 194 14.84 2.60 -10.07
N ALA A 195 13.56 2.21 -10.04
CA ALA A 195 13.19 0.80 -10.02
C ALA A 195 13.58 0.13 -11.35
N THR A 196 14.03 -1.12 -11.29
CA THR A 196 14.30 -1.96 -12.47
C THR A 196 13.08 -2.77 -12.90
N ALA A 197 12.11 -2.98 -12.00
CA ALA A 197 10.78 -3.46 -12.34
C ALA A 197 9.71 -2.76 -11.50
N VAL A 198 8.54 -2.57 -12.12
CA VAL A 198 7.37 -1.94 -11.51
C VAL A 198 6.13 -2.81 -11.74
N GLU A 199 5.19 -2.78 -10.79
CA GLU A 199 3.85 -3.33 -10.96
C GLU A 199 2.88 -2.18 -11.26
N THR A 200 2.08 -2.34 -12.32
CA THR A 200 1.06 -1.38 -12.73
C THR A 200 -0.32 -2.00 -12.53
N THR A 201 -1.16 -1.32 -11.76
CA THR A 201 -2.53 -1.77 -11.48
C THR A 201 -3.52 -0.75 -12.03
N TYR A 202 -4.39 -1.21 -12.92
CA TYR A 202 -5.51 -0.44 -13.45
C TYR A 202 -6.75 -0.66 -12.59
N ILE A 203 -7.23 0.41 -11.96
CA ILE A 203 -8.38 0.38 -11.06
C ILE A 203 -9.61 0.79 -11.84
N TYR A 204 -10.64 -0.06 -11.79
CA TYR A 204 -11.93 0.17 -12.41
C TYR A 204 -13.02 0.14 -11.34
N LYS A 205 -14.10 0.87 -11.58
CA LYS A 205 -15.34 0.79 -10.79
C LYS A 205 -16.49 0.44 -11.71
N GLU A 206 -17.53 -0.18 -11.16
CA GLU A 206 -18.74 -0.44 -11.93
C GLU A 206 -19.33 0.88 -12.45
N SER A 207 -19.65 0.89 -13.74
CA SER A 207 -20.19 2.07 -14.41
C SER A 207 -21.70 2.13 -14.22
N SER A 208 -22.19 3.26 -13.73
CA SER A 208 -23.64 3.53 -13.61
C SER A 208 -24.37 3.68 -14.95
N LYS A 209 -23.63 3.70 -16.07
CA LYS A 209 -24.18 3.76 -17.45
C LYS A 209 -24.59 2.41 -18.02
N TYR A 210 -24.37 1.32 -17.29
CA TYR A 210 -24.68 -0.03 -17.74
C TYR A 210 -25.40 -0.79 -16.63
N GLY A 211 -26.10 -1.83 -17.05
CA GLY A 211 -26.64 -2.85 -16.17
C GLY A 211 -26.85 -4.15 -16.93
N ASP A 212 -27.28 -5.17 -16.22
CA ASP A 212 -27.60 -6.49 -16.75
C ASP A 212 -28.92 -7.01 -16.15
N VAL A 213 -29.48 -8.01 -16.78
CA VAL A 213 -30.70 -8.69 -16.32
C VAL A 213 -30.37 -10.16 -16.12
N ILE A 214 -30.59 -10.64 -14.90
CA ILE A 214 -30.49 -12.06 -14.56
C ILE A 214 -31.84 -12.60 -14.14
N VAL A 215 -32.00 -13.91 -14.27
CA VAL A 215 -33.20 -14.64 -13.86
C VAL A 215 -32.85 -15.71 -12.84
N GLU A 216 -33.65 -15.78 -11.79
CA GLU A 216 -33.58 -16.77 -10.73
C GLU A 216 -34.88 -17.58 -10.64
N TYR A 217 -34.76 -18.82 -10.17
CA TYR A 217 -35.84 -19.79 -10.14
C TYR A 217 -35.97 -20.39 -8.75
N TYR A 218 -37.14 -20.23 -8.13
CA TYR A 218 -37.42 -20.63 -6.75
C TYR A 218 -38.56 -21.62 -6.67
N ASP A 219 -38.55 -22.50 -5.68
CA ASP A 219 -39.72 -23.29 -5.30
C ASP A 219 -40.68 -22.47 -4.42
N THR A 220 -41.82 -23.08 -4.06
CA THR A 220 -42.83 -22.46 -3.21
C THR A 220 -42.37 -22.19 -1.78
N ASP A 221 -41.29 -22.85 -1.33
CA ASP A 221 -40.68 -22.64 -0.02
C ASP A 221 -39.60 -21.54 -0.06
N GLY A 222 -39.35 -20.96 -1.26
CA GLY A 222 -38.37 -19.90 -1.47
C GLY A 222 -36.94 -20.40 -1.65
N LYS A 223 -36.72 -21.69 -1.88
CA LYS A 223 -35.40 -22.25 -2.17
C LYS A 223 -35.11 -22.21 -3.67
N GLN A 224 -33.90 -21.81 -4.03
CA GLN A 224 -33.47 -21.76 -5.42
C GLN A 224 -33.33 -23.18 -6.02
N ILE A 225 -33.93 -23.38 -7.19
CA ILE A 225 -34.03 -24.70 -7.87
C ILE A 225 -32.82 -24.95 -8.76
N VAL A 226 -32.40 -23.95 -9.54
CA VAL A 226 -31.26 -23.99 -10.44
C VAL A 226 -30.47 -22.68 -10.39
N ASN A 227 -29.23 -22.70 -10.90
CA ASN A 227 -28.38 -21.51 -10.97
C ASN A 227 -29.06 -20.36 -11.74
N SER A 228 -28.72 -19.12 -11.37
CA SER A 228 -29.19 -17.95 -12.09
C SER A 228 -28.68 -17.96 -13.54
N VAL A 229 -29.47 -17.38 -14.44
CA VAL A 229 -29.13 -17.27 -15.86
C VAL A 229 -29.12 -15.81 -16.28
N VAL A 230 -28.16 -15.43 -17.12
CA VAL A 230 -28.14 -14.09 -17.72
C VAL A 230 -29.17 -14.05 -18.84
N ASP A 231 -30.17 -13.19 -18.69
CA ASP A 231 -31.14 -12.86 -19.73
C ASP A 231 -30.52 -11.87 -20.71
N THR A 232 -30.23 -10.66 -20.19
CA THR A 232 -29.62 -9.56 -20.93
C THR A 232 -28.23 -9.31 -20.36
N PRO A 233 -27.16 -9.60 -21.10
CA PRO A 233 -25.79 -9.29 -20.69
C PRO A 233 -25.60 -7.80 -20.47
N LYS A 234 -24.47 -7.43 -19.85
CA LYS A 234 -24.16 -6.04 -19.50
C LYS A 234 -24.28 -5.10 -20.70
N SER A 235 -25.29 -4.25 -20.67
CA SER A 235 -25.75 -3.42 -21.79
C SER A 235 -26.01 -1.98 -21.34
N ALA A 236 -26.12 -1.06 -22.29
CA ALA A 236 -26.40 0.35 -21.99
C ALA A 236 -27.79 0.49 -21.35
N LEU A 237 -27.95 1.50 -20.50
CA LEU A 237 -29.27 1.83 -19.94
C LEU A 237 -30.29 2.06 -21.05
N GLY A 238 -31.52 1.62 -20.84
CA GLY A 238 -32.58 1.73 -21.85
C GLY A 238 -32.66 0.55 -22.83
N THR A 239 -31.69 -0.37 -22.83
CA THR A 239 -31.78 -1.62 -23.62
C THR A 239 -33.01 -2.41 -23.17
N GLU A 240 -33.90 -2.76 -24.08
CA GLU A 240 -35.10 -3.55 -23.75
C GLU A 240 -34.75 -4.99 -23.40
N TYR A 241 -35.47 -5.56 -22.44
CA TYR A 241 -35.42 -6.97 -22.10
C TYR A 241 -36.82 -7.55 -21.91
N ASN A 242 -36.95 -8.86 -22.14
CA ASN A 242 -38.19 -9.59 -21.95
C ASN A 242 -37.89 -11.05 -21.59
N THR A 243 -37.91 -11.35 -20.29
CA THR A 243 -37.60 -12.68 -19.76
C THR A 243 -38.71 -13.70 -20.02
N ASP A 244 -39.93 -13.26 -20.39
CA ASP A 244 -41.06 -14.15 -20.62
C ASP A 244 -40.95 -14.92 -21.94
N VAL A 245 -40.06 -14.49 -22.85
CA VAL A 245 -39.88 -15.11 -24.18
C VAL A 245 -38.99 -16.35 -24.11
N ASP A 246 -37.93 -16.31 -23.31
CA ASP A 246 -36.85 -17.31 -23.33
C ASP A 246 -36.40 -17.78 -21.94
N ARG A 247 -36.78 -17.09 -20.85
CA ARG A 247 -36.37 -17.41 -19.48
C ARG A 247 -37.48 -17.89 -18.55
N ARG A 248 -38.67 -18.14 -19.09
CA ARG A 248 -39.80 -18.73 -18.35
C ARG A 248 -40.23 -20.08 -18.94
N PRO A 249 -39.42 -21.14 -18.80
CA PRO A 249 -39.80 -22.47 -19.26
C PRO A 249 -41.04 -22.99 -18.51
N ALA A 250 -41.82 -23.85 -19.16
CA ALA A 250 -43.02 -24.44 -18.54
C ALA A 250 -42.68 -25.37 -17.36
N SER A 251 -41.50 -26.00 -17.41
CA SER A 251 -40.98 -26.86 -16.35
C SER A 251 -39.47 -26.71 -16.20
N LEU A 252 -38.98 -27.04 -15.01
CA LEU A 252 -37.57 -27.11 -14.64
C LEU A 252 -37.27 -28.48 -14.04
N VAL A 253 -36.03 -28.93 -14.20
CA VAL A 253 -35.53 -30.14 -13.56
C VAL A 253 -34.38 -29.72 -12.65
N ALA A 254 -34.53 -29.96 -11.35
CA ALA A 254 -33.49 -29.72 -10.37
C ALA A 254 -32.33 -30.72 -10.54
N ALA A 255 -31.19 -30.45 -9.91
CA ALA A 255 -30.01 -31.31 -10.00
C ALA A 255 -30.24 -32.75 -9.49
N ASP A 256 -31.21 -32.94 -8.58
CA ASP A 256 -31.60 -34.26 -8.05
C ASP A 256 -32.63 -34.99 -8.94
N GLY A 257 -33.01 -34.41 -10.08
CA GLY A 257 -34.01 -34.95 -11.00
C GLY A 257 -35.45 -34.56 -10.68
N THR A 258 -35.71 -33.81 -9.60
CA THR A 258 -37.06 -33.35 -9.24
C THR A 258 -37.59 -32.39 -10.31
N VAL A 259 -38.81 -32.65 -10.78
CA VAL A 259 -39.50 -31.80 -11.76
C VAL A 259 -40.35 -30.74 -11.06
N TYR A 260 -40.28 -29.51 -11.55
CA TYR A 260 -41.06 -28.37 -11.08
C TYR A 260 -41.77 -27.71 -12.27
N PHE A 261 -42.97 -27.17 -12.04
CA PHE A 261 -43.77 -26.48 -13.06
C PHE A 261 -43.96 -25.02 -12.72
N TYR A 262 -43.92 -24.15 -13.73
CA TYR A 262 -44.09 -22.71 -13.54
C TYR A 262 -45.42 -22.41 -12.83
N LYS A 263 -45.35 -21.60 -11.77
CA LYS A 263 -46.49 -21.15 -10.97
C LYS A 263 -46.78 -19.68 -11.21
N GLU A 264 -45.83 -18.82 -10.85
CA GLU A 264 -46.01 -17.37 -10.86
C GLU A 264 -44.69 -16.60 -10.87
N VAL A 265 -44.75 -15.29 -11.12
CA VAL A 265 -43.64 -14.37 -10.85
C VAL A 265 -43.57 -14.15 -9.34
N LYS A 266 -42.37 -14.21 -8.76
CA LYS A 266 -42.19 -14.00 -7.31
C LYS A 266 -42.60 -12.56 -6.94
N SER A 267 -43.24 -12.38 -5.79
CA SER A 267 -43.80 -11.08 -5.37
C SER A 267 -42.76 -9.97 -5.16
N ASP A 268 -41.51 -10.32 -4.86
CA ASP A 268 -40.35 -9.41 -4.72
C ASP A 268 -39.47 -9.36 -5.98
N SER A 269 -39.95 -9.88 -7.11
CA SER A 269 -39.24 -9.85 -8.39
C SER A 269 -39.22 -8.45 -9.00
N ALA A 270 -38.19 -8.15 -9.79
CA ALA A 270 -38.29 -7.11 -10.81
C ALA A 270 -39.36 -7.47 -11.87
N LYS A 271 -39.76 -6.50 -12.69
CA LYS A 271 -40.69 -6.74 -13.81
C LYS A 271 -40.06 -7.70 -14.82
N THR A 272 -40.87 -8.57 -15.43
CA THR A 272 -40.41 -9.53 -16.46
C THR A 272 -40.11 -8.88 -17.81
N THR A 273 -40.60 -7.66 -18.01
CA THR A 273 -40.30 -6.82 -19.18
C THR A 273 -39.95 -5.42 -18.75
N GLY A 274 -39.05 -4.79 -19.49
CA GLY A 274 -38.66 -3.42 -19.22
C GLY A 274 -37.40 -3.02 -19.96
N THR A 275 -36.71 -2.03 -19.41
CA THR A 275 -35.41 -1.58 -19.91
C THR A 275 -34.34 -1.75 -18.84
N VAL A 276 -33.11 -2.01 -19.27
CA VAL A 276 -31.93 -2.11 -18.41
C VAL A 276 -31.74 -0.80 -17.65
N VAL A 277 -31.57 -0.91 -16.33
CA VAL A 277 -31.23 0.18 -15.40
C VAL A 277 -29.83 -0.04 -14.83
N ALA A 278 -29.30 0.92 -14.08
CA ALA A 278 -27.95 0.81 -13.52
C ALA A 278 -27.85 -0.37 -12.53
N GLY A 279 -26.81 -1.18 -12.67
CA GLY A 279 -26.59 -2.39 -11.86
C GLY A 279 -27.37 -3.61 -12.36
N THR A 280 -27.49 -4.64 -11.52
CA THR A 280 -28.14 -5.90 -11.89
C THR A 280 -29.63 -5.88 -11.55
N THR A 281 -30.46 -6.06 -12.59
CA THR A 281 -31.90 -6.32 -12.44
C THR A 281 -32.11 -7.82 -12.28
N THR A 282 -32.82 -8.24 -11.22
CA THR A 282 -33.09 -9.66 -10.94
C THR A 282 -34.57 -9.98 -11.09
N VAL A 283 -34.91 -10.78 -12.09
CA VAL A 283 -36.27 -11.33 -12.29
C VAL A 283 -36.35 -12.71 -11.66
N LYS A 284 -37.40 -12.97 -10.89
CA LYS A 284 -37.56 -14.19 -10.10
C LYS A 284 -38.87 -14.88 -10.44
N TYR A 285 -38.78 -16.17 -10.76
CA TYR A 285 -39.95 -17.00 -11.02
C TYR A 285 -40.09 -18.09 -9.94
N VAL A 286 -41.34 -18.40 -9.57
CA VAL A 286 -41.70 -19.46 -8.63
C VAL A 286 -42.25 -20.64 -9.40
N TYR A 287 -41.79 -21.84 -9.04
CA TYR A 287 -42.24 -23.11 -9.60
C TYR A 287 -42.74 -24.03 -8.48
N GLU A 288 -43.76 -24.82 -8.79
CA GLU A 288 -44.35 -25.79 -7.88
C GLU A 288 -43.84 -27.20 -8.20
N LYS A 289 -43.50 -27.96 -7.16
CA LYS A 289 -43.01 -29.34 -7.31
C LYS A 289 -44.09 -30.22 -7.95
N ALA A 290 -43.69 -31.06 -8.90
CA ALA A 290 -44.59 -32.00 -9.55
C ALA A 290 -45.24 -32.98 -8.56
N GLY A 291 -46.49 -33.35 -8.83
CA GLY A 291 -47.22 -34.37 -8.09
C GLY A 291 -46.92 -35.77 -8.61
N SER A 292 -47.11 -36.80 -7.79
CA SER A 292 -47.07 -38.19 -8.22
C SER A 292 -48.07 -39.02 -7.42
N VAL A 293 -48.81 -39.88 -8.11
CA VAL A 293 -49.82 -40.76 -7.52
C VAL A 293 -49.31 -42.19 -7.55
N ASN A 294 -49.20 -42.79 -6.36
CA ASN A 294 -48.81 -44.19 -6.19
C ASN A 294 -50.00 -45.00 -5.68
N VAL A 295 -50.36 -46.04 -6.44
CA VAL A 295 -51.41 -46.97 -6.06
C VAL A 295 -50.79 -48.13 -5.29
N ASN A 296 -51.14 -48.23 -4.02
CA ASN A 296 -50.71 -49.31 -3.13
C ASN A 296 -51.81 -50.36 -3.03
N PHE A 297 -51.42 -51.63 -3.11
CA PHE A 297 -52.35 -52.76 -2.98
C PHE A 297 -52.06 -53.48 -1.67
N VAL A 298 -52.93 -53.31 -0.68
CA VAL A 298 -52.84 -53.96 0.64
C VAL A 298 -54.11 -54.76 0.95
N ASP A 299 -54.00 -55.79 1.77
CA ASP A 299 -55.16 -56.52 2.30
C ASP A 299 -55.82 -55.78 3.48
N ILE A 300 -56.89 -56.34 4.04
CA ILE A 300 -57.63 -55.76 5.17
C ILE A 300 -56.79 -55.59 6.44
N ASN A 301 -55.65 -56.27 6.53
CA ASN A 301 -54.72 -56.21 7.66
C ASN A 301 -53.52 -55.31 7.35
N GLY A 302 -53.50 -54.64 6.19
CA GLY A 302 -52.42 -53.76 5.76
C GLY A 302 -51.21 -54.48 5.14
N LYS A 303 -51.27 -55.80 4.89
CA LYS A 303 -50.17 -56.51 4.23
C LYS A 303 -50.16 -56.20 2.74
N VAL A 304 -49.01 -55.83 2.20
CA VAL A 304 -48.82 -55.59 0.76
C VAL A 304 -49.08 -56.88 -0.03
N ILE A 305 -50.01 -56.81 -0.98
CA ILE A 305 -50.43 -57.95 -1.82
C ILE A 305 -49.99 -57.82 -3.28
N LYS A 306 -49.57 -56.63 -3.70
CA LYS A 306 -48.93 -56.37 -5.00
C LYS A 306 -47.99 -55.20 -4.86
N ALA A 307 -46.88 -55.23 -5.61
CA ALA A 307 -45.96 -54.09 -5.66
C ALA A 307 -46.73 -52.81 -6.04
N PRO A 308 -46.46 -51.67 -5.37
CA PRO A 308 -47.05 -50.39 -5.72
C PRO A 308 -46.82 -50.09 -7.21
N VAL A 309 -47.85 -49.52 -7.84
CA VAL A 309 -47.77 -49.09 -9.24
C VAL A 309 -47.87 -47.56 -9.26
N SER A 310 -47.00 -46.91 -10.03
CA SER A 310 -47.13 -45.48 -10.33
C SER A 310 -48.28 -45.31 -11.31
N ASP A 311 -49.29 -44.54 -10.94
CA ASP A 311 -50.42 -44.20 -11.81
C ASP A 311 -50.08 -42.94 -12.63
N GLU A 312 -49.61 -41.91 -11.93
CA GLU A 312 -49.06 -40.69 -12.53
C GLU A 312 -47.70 -40.35 -11.93
N LYS A 313 -46.76 -39.95 -12.79
CA LYS A 313 -45.40 -39.58 -12.40
C LYS A 313 -45.07 -38.18 -12.90
N ASP A 314 -44.55 -37.35 -12.00
CA ASP A 314 -44.12 -35.97 -12.27
C ASP A 314 -45.19 -35.13 -13.00
N ALA A 315 -46.45 -35.30 -12.60
CA ALA A 315 -47.59 -34.61 -13.18
C ALA A 315 -47.67 -33.15 -12.72
N LYS A 316 -48.23 -32.29 -13.57
CA LYS A 316 -48.44 -30.87 -13.23
C LYS A 316 -49.44 -30.77 -12.08
N PRO A 317 -49.12 -30.07 -10.98
CA PRO A 317 -50.04 -29.89 -9.86
C PRO A 317 -51.37 -29.25 -10.28
N GLY A 318 -52.47 -29.70 -9.68
CA GLY A 318 -53.81 -29.14 -9.88
C GLY A 318 -54.61 -29.73 -11.06
N TYR A 319 -54.17 -30.86 -11.61
CA TYR A 319 -54.94 -31.69 -12.55
C TYR A 319 -55.43 -32.98 -11.87
#